data_AF-A0A8J8MG21-F1
#
_entry.id   AF-A0A8J8MG21-F1
#
_cell.length_a   1.000
_cell.length_b   1.000
_cell.length_c   1.000
_cell.angle_alpha   90.00
_cell.angle_beta   90.00
_cell.angle_gamma   90.00
#
_symmetry.space_group_name_H-M   'P 1'
#
loop_
_entity.id
_entity.type
_entity.pdbx_description
1 polymer ?
#
loop_
_entity_poly.entity_id
_entity_poly.type
_entity_poly.pdbx_seq_one_letter_code
_entity_poly.pdbx_strand_id
1 'polypeptide(L)' 'MLMKPVKKLLLVLIKGCIGLAAIYGFNYVLKGLGLGVGMNIVNGFVIGLLGIPGFVLLYSLAIIDKYL' A
#
# COMPACT_ATOMS: atom_id res chain seq x y z
N MET A 1 24.16 -19.21 1.58
CA MET A 1 24.14 -17.75 1.87
C MET A 1 23.06 -16.96 1.09
N LEU A 2 22.53 -17.48 -0.03
CA LEU A 2 21.54 -16.81 -0.92
C LEU A 2 20.06 -16.83 -0.45
N MET A 3 19.70 -17.58 0.59
CA MET A 3 18.29 -17.70 1.02
C MET A 3 17.75 -16.45 1.75
N LYS A 4 18.64 -15.64 2.34
CA LYS A 4 18.26 -14.44 3.11
C LYS A 4 17.64 -13.33 2.24
N PRO A 5 18.23 -12.93 1.09
CA PRO A 5 17.64 -11.90 0.24
C PRO A 5 16.33 -12.36 -0.43
N VAL A 6 16.26 -13.62 -0.89
CA VAL A 6 15.04 -14.19 -1.50
C VAL A 6 13.88 -14.19 -0.51
N LYS A 7 14.14 -14.56 0.75
CA LYS A 7 13.11 -14.53 1.79
C LYS A 7 12.61 -13.11 2.08
N LYS A 8 13.49 -12.10 2.09
CA LYS A 8 13.09 -10.70 2.24
C LYS A 8 12.23 -10.22 1.06
N LEU A 9 12.61 -10.58 -0.17
CA LEU A 9 11.85 -10.22 -1.36
C LEU A 9 10.45 -10.84 -1.34
N LEU A 10 10.34 -12.12 -0.99
CA LEU A 10 9.03 -12.78 -0.82
C LEU A 10 8.17 -12.07 0.22
N LEU A 11 8.79 -11.66 1.33
CA LEU A 11 8.10 -10.99 2.43
C LEU A 11 7.59 -9.61 2.02
N VAL A 12 8.36 -8.89 1.19
CA VAL A 12 7.94 -7.62 0.56
C VAL A 12 6.75 -7.84 -0.37
N LEU A 13 6.79 -8.87 -1.22
CA LEU A 13 5.68 -9.20 -2.13
C LEU A 13 4.40 -9.56 -1.34
N ILE A 14 4.51 -10.41 -0.32
CA ILE A 14 3.37 -10.78 0.54
C ILE A 14 2.81 -9.56 1.26
N LYS A 15 3.67 -8.72 1.85
CA LYS A 15 3.25 -7.45 2.47
C LYS A 15 2.56 -6.53 1.48
N GLY A 16 3.05 -6.46 0.24
CA GLY A 16 2.45 -5.67 -0.82
C GLY A 16 1.06 -6.17 -1.21
N CYS A 17 0.88 -7.48 -1.35
CA CYS A 17 -0.44 -8.08 -1.60
C CYS A 17 -1.42 -7.81 -0.46
N ILE A 18 -0.99 -7.97 0.80
CA ILE A 18 -1.80 -7.64 1.98
C ILE A 18 -2.14 -6.14 1.99
N GLY A 19 -1.17 -5.29 1.65
CA GLY A 19 -1.34 -3.85 1.52
C GLY A 19 -2.37 -3.45 0.47
N LEU A 20 -2.38 -4.12 -0.68
CA LEU A 20 -3.37 -3.91 -1.73
C LEU A 20 -4.77 -4.36 -1.29
N ALA A 21 -4.88 -5.49 -0.58
CA ALA A 21 -6.14 -5.93 0.00
C ALA A 21 -6.66 -4.92 1.05
N ALA A 22 -5.75 -4.36 1.87
CA ALA A 22 -6.08 -3.30 2.80
C ALA A 22 -6.55 -2.03 2.08
N ILE A 23 -5.85 -1.60 1.01
CA ILE A 23 -6.28 -0.46 0.18
C ILE A 23 -7.68 -0.71 -0.38
N TYR A 24 -7.96 -1.91 -0.89
CA TYR A 24 -9.28 -2.23 -1.44
C TYR A 24 -10.38 -2.05 -0.39
N GLY A 25 -10.19 -2.63 0.81
CA GLY A 25 -11.14 -2.49 1.90
C GLY A 25 -11.29 -1.05 2.39
N PHE A 26 -10.19 -0.33 2.54
CA PHE A 26 -10.22 1.08 2.97
C PHE A 26 -10.89 1.97 1.92
N ASN A 27 -10.60 1.77 0.63
CA ASN A 27 -11.25 2.48 -0.47
C ASN A 27 -12.76 2.24 -0.49
N TYR A 28 -13.21 1.03 -0.13
CA TYR A 28 -14.63 0.74 -0.03
C TYR A 28 -15.30 1.60 1.05
N VAL A 29 -14.68 1.72 2.22
CA VAL A 29 -15.15 2.56 3.34
C VAL A 29 -15.07 4.05 2.99
N LEU A 30 -13.98 4.48 2.34
CA LEU A 30 -13.71 5.87 1.97
C LEU A 30 -14.40 6.30 0.66
N LYS A 31 -15.15 5.42 0.01
CA LYS A 31 -15.80 5.70 -1.28
C LYS A 31 -16.71 6.93 -1.21
N GLY A 32 -17.41 7.13 -0.10
CA GLY A 32 -18.25 8.32 0.14
C GLY A 32 -17.45 9.61 0.41
N LEU A 33 -16.18 9.47 0.81
CA LEU A 33 -15.29 10.59 1.10
C LEU A 33 -14.41 10.96 -0.10
N GLY A 34 -14.46 10.24 -1.23
CA GLY A 34 -13.63 10.50 -2.41
C GLY A 34 -12.12 10.43 -2.15
N LEU A 35 -11.69 9.74 -1.10
CA LEU A 35 -10.30 9.57 -0.68
C LEU A 35 -9.80 8.17 -1.09
N GLY A 36 -9.80 7.90 -2.39
CA GLY A 36 -9.40 6.61 -2.95
C GLY A 36 -7.93 6.56 -3.34
N VAL A 37 -7.22 5.50 -2.93
CA VAL A 37 -5.85 5.22 -3.40
C VAL A 37 -5.91 4.20 -4.53
N GLY A 38 -5.23 4.45 -5.65
CA GLY A 38 -5.22 3.51 -6.78
C GLY A 38 -4.70 2.10 -6.41
N MET A 39 -5.36 1.05 -6.88
CA MET A 39 -4.85 -0.32 -6.77
C MET A 39 -3.93 -0.64 -7.95
N ASN A 40 -2.64 -0.42 -7.76
CA ASN A 40 -1.63 -0.71 -8.77
C ASN A 40 -0.38 -1.36 -8.16
N ILE A 41 0.46 -1.92 -9.03
CA ILE A 41 1.67 -2.64 -8.63
C ILE A 41 2.65 -1.72 -7.88
N VAL A 42 2.72 -0.44 -8.24
CA VAL A 42 3.63 0.53 -7.61
C VAL A 42 3.23 0.77 -6.15
N ASN A 43 1.94 1.00 -5.88
CA ASN A 43 1.41 1.20 -4.53
C ASN A 43 1.56 -0.06 -3.68
N GLY A 44 1.31 -1.23 -4.28
CA GLY A 44 1.59 -2.52 -3.64
C GLY A 44 3.08 -2.68 -3.29
N PHE A 45 3.99 -2.24 -4.16
CA PHE A 45 5.42 -2.28 -3.90
C PHE A 45 5.84 -1.30 -2.79
N VAL A 46 5.30 -0.08 -2.78
CA VAL A 46 5.54 0.92 -1.72
C VAL A 46 5.13 0.35 -0.36
N ILE A 47 3.93 -0.26 -0.27
CA ILE A 47 3.49 -0.93 0.97
C ILE A 47 4.31 -2.19 1.24
N GLY A 48 4.73 -2.93 0.23
CA GLY A 48 5.58 -4.10 0.42
C GLY A 48 6.91 -3.74 1.07
N LEU A 49 7.52 -2.64 0.64
CA LEU A 49 8.83 -2.18 1.10
C LEU A 49 8.75 -1.52 2.48
N LEU A 50 7.79 -0.59 2.65
CA LEU A 50 7.65 0.20 3.87
C LEU A 50 6.75 -0.47 4.91
N GLY A 51 5.80 -1.32 4.49
CA GLY A 51 4.77 -1.89 5.36
C GLY A 51 3.69 -0.87 5.69
N ILE A 52 3.27 -0.88 6.96
CA ILE A 52 2.28 0.05 7.53
C ILE A 52 2.61 1.53 7.22
N PRO A 53 3.85 2.04 7.40
CA PRO A 53 4.15 3.43 7.07
C PRO A 53 3.98 3.76 5.58
N GLY A 54 4.14 2.78 4.67
CA GLY A 54 3.85 2.97 3.25
C GLY A 54 2.35 3.13 2.98
N PHE A 55 1.51 2.40 3.70
CA PHE A 55 0.07 2.55 3.63
C PHE A 55 -0.37 3.94 4.11
N VAL A 56 0.13 4.36 5.28
CA VAL A 56 -0.16 5.71 5.82
C VAL A 56 0.30 6.80 4.86
N LEU A 57 1.50 6.67 4.29
CA LEU A 57 2.03 7.62 3.31
C LEU A 57 1.10 7.80 2.11
N LEU A 58 0.63 6.69 1.51
CA LEU A 58 -0.25 6.74 0.34
C LEU A 58 -1.59 7.41 0.65
N TYR A 59 -2.19 7.11 1.80
CA TYR A 59 -3.44 7.76 2.21
C TYR A 59 -3.25 9.22 2.59
N SER A 60 -2.16 9.58 3.25
CA SER A 60 -1.80 10.98 3.50
C SER A 60 -1.64 11.75 2.20
N LEU A 61 -1.00 11.16 1.19
CA LEU A 61 -0.87 11.77 -0.12
C LEU A 61 -2.22 11.95 -0.82
N ALA A 62 -3.10 10.95 -0.76
CA ALA A 62 -4.45 11.05 -1.30
C ALA A 62 -5.30 12.11 -0.58
N ILE A 63 -5.08 12.31 0.72
CA ILE A 63 -5.71 13.40 1.48
C ILE A 63 -5.16 14.74 0.99
N ILE A 64 -3.83 14.90 0.92
CA ILE A 64 -3.22 16.15 0.48
C ILE A 64 -3.68 16.52 -0.92
N ASP A 65 -3.63 15.60 -1.88
CA ASP A 65 -4.08 15.80 -3.27
C ASP A 65 -5.55 16.24 -3.38
N LYS A 66 -6.39 15.82 -2.43
CA LYS A 66 -7.80 16.20 -2.40
C LYS A 66 -8.03 17.61 -1.81
N TYR A 67 -7.22 18.03 -0.85
CA TYR A 67 -7.46 19.25 -0.05
C TYR A 67 -6.54 20.42 -0.38
N LEU A 68 -5.44 20.18 -1.10
CA LEU A 68 -4.43 21.16 -1.46
C LEU A 68 -4.34 21.29 -2.98
#